data_AF-A0A3M2LK98-F1
#
_entry.id   AF-A0A3M2LK98-F1
#
_cell.length_a   1.000
_cell.length_b   1.000
_cell.length_c   1.000
_cell.angle_alpha   90.00
_cell.angle_beta   90.00
_cell.angle_gamma   90.00
#
_symmetry.space_group_name_H-M   'P 1'
#
loop_
_entity.id
_entity.type
_entity.pdbx_description
1 polymer ?
#
loop_
_entity_poly.entity_id
_entity_poly.type
_entity_poly.pdbx_seq_one_letter_code
_entity_poly.pdbx_strand_id
1 'polypeptide(L)'
;MTIGELAERFGLPAHVLRYWESMGLLEPARDGSGRRTYDASDLARVALILMGKEAGLTLREMRTLMSTPNPMDHRDLLIRHVAELERRIAQSRAAKDLIEHALSCPLSFAECPHAQARIAARIPPAGRV
;
A
#
# COMPACT_ATOMS: atom_id res chain seq x y z
N MET A 1 -25.39 3.83 -7.75
CA MET A 1 -25.02 3.04 -6.55
C MET A 1 -24.96 3.94 -5.32
N THR A 2 -25.42 3.50 -4.16
CA THR A 2 -25.33 4.23 -2.89
C THR A 2 -23.93 4.10 -2.27
N ILE A 3 -23.62 4.93 -1.26
CA ILE A 3 -22.36 4.79 -0.52
C ILE A 3 -22.23 3.44 0.22
N GLY A 4 -23.35 2.85 0.64
CA GLY A 4 -23.37 1.57 1.35
C GLY A 4 -23.00 0.42 0.41
N GLU A 5 -23.56 0.41 -0.79
CA GLU A 5 -23.23 -0.56 -1.84
C GLU A 5 -21.77 -0.44 -2.28
N LEU A 6 -21.26 0.80 -2.44
CA LEU A 6 -19.84 1.03 -2.75
C LEU A 6 -18.93 0.52 -1.64
N ALA A 7 -19.27 0.84 -0.38
CA ALA A 7 -18.55 0.40 0.81
C ALA A 7 -18.46 -1.13 0.88
N GLU A 8 -19.59 -1.82 0.73
CA GLU A 8 -19.67 -3.28 0.76
C GLU A 8 -18.81 -3.91 -0.36
N ARG A 9 -18.92 -3.38 -1.59
CA ARG A 9 -18.18 -3.90 -2.74
C ARG A 9 -16.65 -3.88 -2.55
N PHE A 10 -16.13 -2.90 -1.82
CA PHE A 10 -14.71 -2.77 -1.55
C PHE A 10 -14.31 -3.22 -0.13
N GLY A 11 -15.24 -3.73 0.67
CA GLY A 11 -14.98 -4.09 2.07
C GLY A 11 -14.53 -2.91 2.94
N LEU A 12 -14.98 -1.69 2.61
CA LEU A 12 -14.60 -0.46 3.29
C LEU A 12 -15.73 0.06 4.17
N PRO A 13 -15.45 0.62 5.35
CA PRO A 13 -16.46 1.37 6.09
C PRO A 13 -16.92 2.60 5.30
N ALA A 14 -18.22 2.88 5.27
CA ALA A 14 -18.76 4.04 4.54
C ALA A 14 -18.14 5.38 4.98
N HIS A 15 -17.71 5.51 6.25
CA HIS A 15 -17.03 6.72 6.72
C HIS A 15 -15.65 6.93 6.06
N VAL A 16 -14.97 5.87 5.63
CA VAL A 16 -13.70 5.97 4.88
C VAL A 16 -13.94 6.60 3.52
N LEU A 17 -15.00 6.19 2.82
CA LEU A 17 -15.38 6.79 1.54
C LEU A 17 -15.79 8.27 1.71
N ARG A 18 -16.51 8.62 2.79
CA ARG A 18 -16.82 10.03 3.11
C ARG A 18 -15.56 10.83 3.42
N TYR A 19 -14.58 10.23 4.08
CA TYR A 19 -13.30 10.87 4.34
C TYR A 19 -12.49 11.09 3.05
N TRP A 20 -12.54 10.14 2.11
CA TRP A 20 -11.92 10.31 0.80
C TRP A 20 -12.60 11.42 0.00
N GLU A 21 -13.93 11.49 0.03
CA GLU A 21 -14.68 12.62 -0.51
C GLU A 21 -14.31 13.94 0.15
N SER A 22 -14.20 14.00 1.49
CA SER A 22 -13.84 15.24 2.20
C SER A 22 -12.42 15.70 1.93
N MET A 23 -11.51 14.78 1.65
CA MET A 23 -10.22 15.16 1.14
C MET A 23 -10.35 15.71 -0.28
N GLY A 24 -11.30 15.20 -1.09
CA GLY A 24 -11.51 15.49 -2.51
C GLY A 24 -10.93 14.42 -3.44
N LEU A 25 -10.82 13.18 -2.96
CA LEU A 25 -10.36 12.01 -3.73
C LEU A 25 -11.51 11.35 -4.47
N LEU A 26 -12.74 11.61 -4.03
CA LEU A 26 -13.99 11.16 -4.64
C LEU A 26 -14.88 12.40 -4.82
N GLU A 27 -15.62 12.45 -5.92
CA GLU A 27 -16.50 13.56 -6.26
C GLU A 27 -17.83 13.00 -6.79
N PRO A 28 -18.60 12.29 -5.93
CA PRO A 28 -19.79 11.60 -6.38
C PRO A 28 -20.84 12.60 -6.85
N ALA A 29 -21.56 12.22 -7.91
CA ALA A 29 -22.76 12.93 -8.32
C ALA A 29 -23.85 12.86 -7.23
N ARG A 30 -24.84 13.73 -7.35
CA ARG A 30 -26.03 13.70 -6.49
C ARG A 30 -27.28 13.49 -7.33
N ASP A 31 -28.19 12.64 -6.86
CA ASP A 31 -29.50 12.46 -7.49
C ASP A 31 -30.43 13.66 -7.23
N GLY A 32 -31.64 13.62 -7.81
CA GLY A 32 -32.66 14.66 -7.64
C GLY A 32 -33.15 14.83 -6.20
N SER A 33 -32.82 13.91 -5.29
CA SER A 33 -33.11 14.01 -3.85
C SER A 33 -31.90 14.48 -3.02
N GLY A 34 -30.79 14.82 -3.69
CA GLY A 34 -29.55 15.28 -3.06
C GLY A 34 -28.69 14.16 -2.46
N ARG A 35 -29.03 12.89 -2.70
CA ARG A 35 -28.25 11.74 -2.20
C ARG A 35 -27.08 11.45 -3.12
N ARG A 36 -25.96 11.01 -2.53
CA ARG A 36 -24.75 10.63 -3.28
C ARG A 36 -25.01 9.38 -4.12
N THR A 37 -24.64 9.47 -5.38
CA THR A 37 -24.68 8.37 -6.33
C THR A 37 -23.29 8.15 -6.91
N TYR A 38 -22.86 6.90 -6.89
CA TYR A 38 -21.58 6.47 -7.42
C TYR A 38 -21.78 5.65 -8.70
N ASP A 39 -20.89 5.85 -9.66
CA ASP A 39 -20.88 5.17 -10.96
C ASP A 39 -19.58 4.39 -11.21
N ALA A 40 -19.43 3.81 -12.41
CA ALA A 40 -18.25 3.03 -12.79
C ALA A 40 -16.92 3.79 -12.66
N SER A 41 -16.92 5.11 -12.86
CA SER A 41 -15.73 5.94 -12.71
C SER A 41 -15.33 6.06 -11.24
N ASP A 42 -16.30 6.17 -10.32
CA ASP A 42 -16.04 6.16 -8.88
C ASP A 42 -15.46 4.82 -8.42
N LEU A 43 -15.92 3.71 -8.98
CA LEU A 43 -15.33 2.39 -8.68
C LEU A 43 -13.86 2.33 -9.10
N ALA A 44 -13.55 2.76 -10.34
CA ALA A 44 -12.17 2.79 -10.82
C ALA A 44 -11.30 3.70 -9.94
N ARG A 45 -11.86 4.82 -9.48
CA ARG A 45 -11.21 5.76 -8.58
C ARG A 45 -10.91 5.15 -7.21
N VAL A 46 -11.87 4.45 -6.61
CA VAL A 46 -11.67 3.71 -5.34
C VAL A 46 -10.61 2.61 -5.51
N ALA A 47 -10.68 1.84 -6.58
CA ALA A 47 -9.68 0.80 -6.88
C ALA A 47 -8.27 1.39 -7.03
N LEU A 48 -8.13 2.52 -7.72
CA LEU A 48 -6.86 3.23 -7.88
C LEU A 48 -6.29 3.69 -6.54
N ILE A 49 -7.13 4.24 -5.65
CA ILE A 49 -6.71 4.65 -4.31
C ILE A 49 -6.23 3.46 -3.49
N LEU A 50 -6.91 2.32 -3.57
CA LEU A 50 -6.48 1.09 -2.89
C LEU A 50 -5.14 0.58 -3.41
N MET A 51 -4.97 0.46 -4.73
CA MET A 51 -3.70 0.06 -5.34
C MET A 51 -2.56 1.00 -4.93
N GLY A 52 -2.81 2.32 -4.91
CA GLY A 52 -1.84 3.29 -4.45
C GLY A 52 -1.42 3.08 -3.00
N LYS A 53 -2.39 2.83 -2.10
CA LYS A 53 -2.09 2.54 -0.69
C LYS A 53 -1.26 1.27 -0.53
N GLU A 54 -1.55 0.21 -1.29
CA GLU A 54 -0.76 -1.04 -1.29
C GLU A 54 0.69 -0.79 -1.74
N ALA A 55 0.86 0.07 -2.76
CA ALA A 55 2.15 0.52 -3.25
C ALA A 55 2.90 1.44 -2.26
N GLY A 56 2.28 1.84 -1.15
CA GLY A 56 2.89 2.68 -0.12
C GLY A 56 2.61 4.17 -0.26
N LEU A 57 1.77 4.56 -1.22
CA LEU A 57 1.37 5.96 -1.39
C LEU A 57 0.40 6.40 -0.30
N THR A 58 0.59 7.62 0.17
CA THR A 58 -0.34 8.31 1.06
C THR A 58 -1.55 8.84 0.30
N LEU A 59 -2.65 9.09 1.00
CA LEU A 59 -3.86 9.68 0.41
C LEU A 59 -3.60 11.08 -0.18
N ARG A 60 -2.62 11.83 0.36
CA ARG A 60 -2.19 13.12 -0.17
C ARG A 60 -1.44 12.96 -1.49
N GLU A 61 -0.52 12.01 -1.56
CA GLU A 61 0.19 11.70 -2.81
C GLU A 61 -0.78 11.19 -3.88
N MET A 62 -1.75 10.35 -3.50
CA MET A 62 -2.82 9.91 -4.42
C MET A 62 -3.63 11.09 -4.96
N ARG A 63 -4.01 12.04 -4.11
CA ARG A 63 -4.69 13.27 -4.54
C ARG A 63 -3.85 13.98 -5.60
N THR A 64 -2.58 14.22 -5.27
CA THR A 64 -1.65 14.92 -6.14
C THR A 64 -1.50 14.23 -7.49
N LEU A 65 -1.35 12.90 -7.51
CA LEU A 65 -1.28 12.11 -8.74
C LEU A 65 -2.56 12.19 -9.57
N MET A 66 -3.74 12.18 -8.94
CA MET A 66 -5.03 12.18 -9.61
C MET A 66 -5.45 13.57 -10.13
N SER A 67 -4.94 14.64 -9.51
CA SER A 67 -5.27 16.02 -9.89
C SER A 67 -4.37 16.61 -10.97
N THR A 68 -3.24 15.97 -11.28
CA THR A 68 -2.21 16.58 -12.14
C THR A 68 -2.38 16.20 -13.61
N PRO A 69 -2.43 17.20 -14.53
CA PRO A 69 -2.58 16.94 -15.96
C PRO A 69 -1.38 16.25 -16.62
N ASN A 70 -0.16 16.54 -16.15
CA ASN A 70 1.07 15.99 -16.72
C ASN A 70 1.66 14.91 -15.79
N PRO A 71 1.63 13.62 -16.19
CA PRO A 71 2.18 12.53 -15.38
C PRO A 71 3.67 12.69 -15.03
N MET A 72 4.43 13.47 -15.81
CA MET A 72 5.86 13.68 -15.58
C MET A 72 6.16 14.49 -14.32
N ASP A 73 5.22 15.31 -13.86
CA ASP A 73 5.42 16.19 -12.70
C ASP A 73 5.62 15.40 -11.39
N HIS A 74 5.19 14.14 -11.34
CA HIS A 74 5.31 13.26 -10.17
C HIS A 74 6.26 12.08 -10.40
N ARG A 75 7.08 12.12 -11.46
CA ARG A 75 8.00 11.03 -11.78
C ARG A 75 8.93 10.70 -10.61
N ASP A 76 9.50 11.71 -9.97
CA ASP A 76 10.42 11.51 -8.84
C ASP A 76 9.72 10.92 -7.61
N LEU A 77 8.46 11.28 -7.39
CA LEU A 77 7.64 10.68 -6.34
C LEU A 77 7.45 9.18 -6.60
N LEU A 78 7.07 8.80 -7.82
CA LEU A 78 6.88 7.41 -8.20
C LEU A 78 8.19 6.61 -8.14
N ILE A 79 9.32 7.20 -8.57
CA ILE A 79 10.64 6.56 -8.46
C ILE A 79 10.99 6.24 -7.00
N ARG A 80 10.70 7.15 -6.06
CA ARG A 80 10.93 6.89 -4.63
C ARG A 80 10.08 5.73 -4.12
N HIS A 81 8.81 5.65 -4.52
CA HIS A 81 7.93 4.54 -4.14
C HIS A 81 8.36 3.21 -4.77
N VAL A 82 8.86 3.22 -6.02
CA VAL A 82 9.48 2.04 -6.64
C VAL A 82 10.67 1.56 -5.82
N ALA A 83 11.58 2.44 -5.42
CA ALA A 83 12.74 2.08 -4.60
C ALA A 83 12.35 1.53 -3.21
N GLU A 84 11.28 2.06 -2.59
CA GLU A 84 10.73 1.50 -1.35
C GLU A 84 10.14 0.11 -1.57
N LEU A 85 9.37 -0.10 -2.64
CA LEU A 85 8.83 -1.40 -2.98
C LEU A 85 9.93 -2.44 -3.23
N GLU A 86 10.99 -2.07 -3.94
CA GLU A 86 12.16 -2.94 -4.14
C GLU A 86 12.81 -3.32 -2.79
N ARG A 87 12.95 -2.36 -1.85
CA ARG A 87 13.43 -2.66 -0.49
C ARG A 87 12.51 -3.62 0.25
N ARG A 88 11.19 -3.44 0.19
CA ARG A 88 10.21 -4.34 0.82
C ARG A 88 10.24 -5.74 0.20
N ILE A 89 10.39 -5.84 -1.13
CA ILE A 89 10.53 -7.11 -1.86
C ILE A 89 11.80 -7.82 -1.42
N ALA A 90 12.94 -7.13 -1.35
CA ALA A 90 14.21 -7.72 -0.92
C ALA A 90 14.12 -8.27 0.52
N GLN A 91 13.50 -7.52 1.44
CA GLN A 91 13.26 -7.97 2.82
C GLN A 91 12.32 -9.18 2.88
N SER A 92 11.25 -9.19 2.09
CA SER A 92 10.29 -10.30 2.05
C SER A 92 10.91 -11.57 1.48
N ARG A 93 11.72 -11.45 0.42
CA ARG A 93 12.52 -12.57 -0.13
C ARG A 93 13.49 -13.11 0.92
N ALA A 94 14.22 -12.23 1.60
CA ALA A 94 15.13 -12.63 2.67
C ALA A 94 14.44 -13.39 3.81
N ALA A 95 13.24 -12.97 4.21
CA ALA A 95 12.44 -13.66 5.22
C ALA A 95 11.91 -15.02 4.72
N LYS A 96 11.44 -15.09 3.47
CA LYS A 96 11.01 -16.33 2.82
C LYS A 96 12.14 -17.35 2.77
N ASP A 97 13.32 -16.95 2.32
CA ASP A 97 14.50 -17.83 2.25
C ASP A 97 14.86 -18.43 3.62
N LEU A 98 14.75 -17.64 4.70
CA LEU A 98 14.99 -18.13 6.06
C LEU A 98 13.98 -19.21 6.46
N ILE A 99 12.69 -19.01 6.14
CA ILE A 99 11.62 -19.96 6.43
C ILE A 99 11.81 -21.24 5.61
N GLU A 100 12.08 -21.13 4.31
CA GLU A 100 12.35 -22.27 3.42
C GLU A 100 13.57 -23.08 3.88
N HIS A 101 14.61 -22.39 4.36
CA HIS A 101 15.75 -23.05 4.98
C HIS A 101 15.36 -23.79 6.26
N ALA A 102 14.59 -23.16 7.15
CA ALA A 102 14.15 -23.78 8.40
C ALA A 102 13.31 -25.05 8.20
N LEU A 103 12.54 -25.11 7.10
CA LEU A 103 11.74 -26.29 6.75
C LEU A 103 12.58 -27.49 6.28
N SER A 104 13.81 -27.28 5.84
CA SER A 104 14.68 -28.30 5.25
C SER A 104 15.96 -28.57 6.04
N CYS A 105 16.33 -27.68 6.95
CA CYS A 105 17.53 -27.82 7.77
C CYS A 105 17.29 -28.79 8.93
N PRO A 106 18.15 -29.81 9.11
CA PRO A 106 18.04 -30.70 10.27
C PRO A 106 18.58 -30.07 11.56
N LEU A 107 19.23 -28.90 11.48
CA LEU A 107 19.83 -28.21 12.61
C LEU A 107 18.87 -27.17 13.19
N SER A 108 18.98 -26.92 14.50
CA SER A 108 18.25 -25.83 15.15
C SER A 108 18.73 -24.46 14.64
N PHE A 109 17.90 -23.41 14.79
CA PHE A 109 18.31 -22.04 14.44
C PHE A 109 19.58 -21.57 15.17
N ALA A 110 19.83 -22.10 16.37
CA ALA A 110 21.00 -21.77 17.18
C ALA A 110 22.28 -22.46 16.69
N GLU A 111 22.18 -23.54 15.92
CA GLU A 111 23.33 -24.35 15.46
C GLU A 111 23.56 -24.23 13.96
N CYS A 112 22.55 -23.81 13.20
CA CYS A 112 22.65 -23.65 11.77
C CYS A 112 23.48 -22.40 11.39
N PRO A 113 24.61 -22.53 10.69
CA PRO A 113 25.41 -21.38 10.26
C PRO A 113 24.65 -20.41 9.35
N HIS A 114 23.73 -20.92 8.52
CA HIS A 114 22.90 -20.07 7.66
C HIS A 114 21.96 -19.20 8.51
N ALA A 115 21.26 -19.80 9.49
CA ALA A 115 20.40 -19.07 10.40
C ALA A 115 21.18 -18.04 11.23
N GLN A 116 22.32 -18.44 11.81
CA GLN A 116 23.19 -17.56 12.59
C GLN A 116 23.68 -16.36 11.76
N ALA A 117 24.11 -16.56 10.51
CA ALA A 117 24.55 -15.48 9.63
C ALA A 117 23.42 -14.47 9.35
N ARG A 118 22.19 -14.96 9.11
CA ARG A 118 21.03 -14.08 8.90
C ARG A 118 20.63 -13.32 10.17
N ILE A 119 20.68 -13.97 11.33
CA ILE A 119 20.44 -13.33 12.63
C ILE A 119 21.48 -12.23 12.86
N ALA A 120 22.77 -12.53 12.69
CA ALA A 120 23.85 -11.58 12.86
C ALA A 120 23.72 -10.37 11.92
N ALA A 121 23.36 -10.59 10.66
CA ALA A 121 23.13 -9.51 9.69
C ALA A 121 21.94 -8.58 10.05
N ARG A 122 21.04 -9.02 10.94
CA ARG A 122 19.89 -8.21 11.39
C ARG A 122 20.20 -7.37 12.63
N ILE A 123 21.23 -7.73 13.40
CA ILE A 123 21.64 -7.00 14.60
C ILE A 123 22.25 -5.67 14.15
N PRO A 124 21.67 -4.52 14.54
CA PRO A 124 22.27 -3.22 14.22
C PRO A 124 23.64 -3.10 14.90
N PRO A 125 24.61 -2.43 14.29
CA PRO A 125 25.90 -2.19 14.93
C PRO A 125 25.67 -1.45 16.25
N ALA A 126 26.45 -1.78 17.28
CA ALA A 126 26.43 -1.04 18.53
C ALA A 126 26.68 0.45 18.21
N GLY A 127 25.69 1.29 18.54
CA GLY A 127 25.78 2.72 18.28
C GLY A 127 27.04 3.28 18.93
N ARG A 128 27.87 3.99 18.16
CA ARG A 128 28.91 4.85 18.74
C ARG A 128 28.19 5.99 19.45
N VAL A 129 28.30 6.00 20.79
CA VAL A 129 28.00 7.16 21.65
C VAL A 129 28.98 8.28 21.30
#